data_AF-A0A0D6LDK9-F1
#
_entry.id   AF-A0A0D6LDK9-F1
#
_cell.length_a   1.000
_cell.length_b   1.000
_cell.length_c   1.000
_cell.angle_alpha   90.00
_cell.angle_beta   90.00
_cell.angle_gamma   90.00
#
_symmetry.space_group_name_H-M   'P 1'
#
loop_
_entity.id
_entity.type
_entity.pdbx_description
1 polymer ?
#
loop_
_entity_poly.entity_id
_entity_poly.type
_entity_poly.pdbx_seq_one_letter_code
_entity_poly.pdbx_strand_id
1 'polypeptide(L)'
;MDLQLAMKEMEESKTFRKAMSILLAMGNTLSGTEIKGFQLDYLSKASEVKDPVYKHTLTYHLAEYMLEYYPEGTDLYTEFGAVARSARVDYKELFDNLKRLEKECKASWDYLAKIAKNDNSSMRQKINDYLTDVAQRIHQLNTIYNVTKNRCVIPDYHGLGKSIMVH
;
A
#
# COMPACT_ATOMS: atom_id res chain seq x y z
N MET A 1 2.41 9.96 5.46
CA MET A 1 2.69 9.41 4.12
C MET A 1 1.39 8.87 3.56
N ASP A 2 1.10 9.11 2.28
CA ASP A 2 -0.17 8.70 1.66
C ASP A 2 -0.45 7.21 1.82
N LEU A 3 0.56 6.32 1.73
CA LEU A 3 0.32 4.88 1.88
C LEU A 3 -0.16 4.49 3.29
N GLN A 4 0.36 5.12 4.35
CA GLN A 4 -0.14 4.86 5.71
C GLN A 4 -1.57 5.37 5.89
N LEU A 5 -1.90 6.50 5.26
CA LEU A 5 -3.23 7.06 5.28
C LEU A 5 -4.21 6.21 4.45
N ALA A 6 -3.80 5.75 3.27
CA ALA A 6 -4.56 4.86 2.39
C ALA A 6 -4.97 3.57 3.13
N MET A 7 -4.04 2.98 3.86
CA MET A 7 -4.33 1.81 4.71
C MET A 7 -5.39 2.12 5.76
N LYS A 8 -5.29 3.28 6.41
CA LYS A 8 -6.26 3.72 7.42
C LYS A 8 -7.63 4.00 6.81
N GLU A 9 -7.68 4.68 5.65
CA GLU A 9 -8.90 4.92 4.88
C GLU A 9 -9.62 3.61 4.57
N MET A 10 -8.90 2.59 4.09
CA MET A 10 -9.48 1.27 3.80
C MET A 10 -9.97 0.53 5.06
N GLU A 11 -9.22 0.60 6.17
CA GLU A 11 -9.57 -0.09 7.43
C GLU A 11 -10.81 0.53 8.10
N GLU A 12 -10.90 1.87 8.08
CA GLU A 12 -11.96 2.62 8.75
C GLU A 12 -13.24 2.77 7.91
N SER A 13 -13.16 2.59 6.58
CA SER A 13 -14.32 2.73 5.69
C SER A 13 -15.37 1.64 5.95
N LYS A 14 -16.51 2.06 6.50
CA LYS A 14 -17.69 1.22 6.71
C LYS A 14 -18.31 0.80 5.38
N THR A 15 -18.36 1.71 4.43
CA THR A 15 -18.88 1.47 3.07
C THR A 15 -18.07 0.39 2.37
N PHE A 16 -16.74 0.50 2.39
CA PHE A 16 -15.88 -0.50 1.77
C PHE A 16 -16.04 -1.86 2.43
N ARG A 17 -16.06 -1.89 3.77
CA ARG A 17 -16.29 -3.14 4.52
C ARG A 17 -17.61 -3.80 4.12
N LYS A 18 -18.69 -3.02 4.09
CA LYS A 18 -20.03 -3.51 3.71
C LYS A 18 -20.05 -4.03 2.27
N ALA A 19 -19.42 -3.32 1.35
CA ALA A 19 -19.28 -3.75 -0.04
C ALA A 19 -18.53 -5.10 -0.14
N MET A 20 -17.42 -5.27 0.57
CA MET A 20 -16.69 -6.55 0.60
C MET A 20 -17.52 -7.67 1.24
N SER A 21 -18.32 -7.38 2.27
CA SER A 21 -19.24 -8.35 2.87
C SER A 21 -20.28 -8.85 1.88
N ILE A 22 -20.91 -7.94 1.14
CA ILE A 22 -21.92 -8.28 0.14
C ILE A 22 -21.28 -9.06 -1.00
N LEU A 23 -20.10 -8.64 -1.46
CA LEU A 23 -19.38 -9.36 -2.52
C LEU A 23 -19.01 -10.78 -2.10
N LEU A 24 -18.59 -10.98 -0.84
CA LEU A 24 -18.33 -12.30 -0.28
C LEU A 24 -19.60 -13.17 -0.29
N ALA A 25 -20.73 -12.62 0.17
CA ALA A 25 -22.00 -13.32 0.19
C ALA A 25 -22.49 -13.69 -1.22
N MET A 26 -22.38 -12.77 -2.18
CA MET A 26 -22.67 -13.02 -3.59
C MET A 26 -21.77 -14.12 -4.16
N GLY A 27 -20.45 -14.03 -3.92
CA GLY A 27 -19.48 -15.02 -4.39
C GLY A 27 -19.73 -16.42 -3.83
N ASN A 28 -20.03 -16.52 -2.54
CA ASN A 28 -20.40 -17.78 -1.87
C ASN A 28 -21.69 -18.37 -2.44
N THR A 29 -22.71 -17.54 -2.62
CA THR A 29 -24.00 -17.98 -3.16
C THR A 29 -23.86 -18.49 -4.59
N LEU A 30 -23.11 -17.79 -5.44
CA LEU A 30 -22.89 -18.17 -6.84
C LEU A 30 -22.01 -19.42 -6.98
N SER A 31 -21.03 -19.59 -6.08
CA SER A 31 -20.07 -20.69 -6.14
C SER A 31 -20.52 -21.93 -5.36
N GLY A 32 -21.57 -21.82 -4.55
CA GLY A 32 -22.00 -22.88 -3.61
C GLY A 32 -20.96 -23.16 -2.53
N THR A 33 -20.17 -22.16 -2.16
CA THR A 33 -19.09 -22.28 -1.16
C THR A 33 -19.41 -21.50 0.12
N GLU A 34 -18.66 -21.75 1.18
CA GLU A 34 -18.74 -21.02 2.44
C GLU A 34 -17.36 -20.53 2.88
N ILE A 35 -16.70 -19.75 2.02
CA ILE A 35 -15.42 -19.13 2.37
C ILE A 35 -15.67 -17.92 3.27
N LYS A 36 -14.75 -17.66 4.20
CA LYS A 36 -14.86 -16.55 5.17
C LYS A 36 -14.26 -15.24 4.68
N GLY A 37 -13.71 -15.24 3.47
CA GLY A 37 -13.04 -14.10 2.90
C GLY A 37 -12.36 -14.41 1.59
N PHE A 38 -11.84 -13.37 0.93
CA PHE A 38 -11.13 -13.45 -0.33
C PHE A 38 -9.98 -12.44 -0.39
N GLN A 39 -9.02 -12.64 -1.29
CA GLN A 39 -7.96 -11.67 -1.56
C GLN A 39 -8.47 -10.52 -2.44
N LEU A 40 -8.05 -9.28 -2.16
CA LEU A 40 -8.53 -8.10 -2.90
C LEU A 40 -8.31 -8.14 -4.41
N ASP A 41 -7.29 -8.86 -4.88
CA ASP A 41 -7.03 -9.08 -6.32
C ASP A 41 -8.22 -9.76 -7.03
N TYR A 42 -9.08 -10.45 -6.28
CA TYR A 42 -10.32 -11.00 -6.81
C TYR A 42 -11.27 -9.92 -7.36
N LEU A 43 -11.18 -8.66 -6.91
CA LEU A 43 -12.00 -7.56 -7.43
C LEU A 43 -11.80 -7.34 -8.93
N SER A 44 -10.58 -7.57 -9.44
CA SER A 44 -10.31 -7.53 -10.88
C SER A 44 -11.13 -8.60 -11.60
N LYS A 45 -11.14 -9.82 -11.08
CA LYS A 45 -11.95 -10.93 -11.64
C LYS A 45 -13.45 -10.67 -11.49
N ALA A 46 -13.91 -10.14 -10.36
CA ALA A 46 -15.31 -9.78 -10.15
C ALA A 46 -15.79 -8.72 -11.15
N SER A 47 -14.89 -7.84 -11.62
CA SER A 47 -15.19 -6.85 -12.65
C SER A 47 -15.27 -7.44 -14.06
N GLU A 48 -14.81 -8.69 -14.24
CA GLU A 48 -14.84 -9.39 -15.53
C GLU A 48 -15.98 -10.41 -15.64
N VAL A 49 -16.38 -11.01 -14.51
CA VAL A 49 -17.47 -11.99 -14.47
C VAL A 49 -18.80 -11.29 -14.75
N LYS A 50 -19.50 -11.77 -15.78
CA LYS A 50 -20.75 -11.18 -16.26
C LYS A 50 -21.93 -12.13 -16.07
N ASP A 51 -23.11 -11.55 -15.82
CA ASP A 51 -24.36 -12.30 -15.83
C ASP A 51 -24.68 -12.81 -17.26
N PRO A 52 -25.42 -13.92 -17.38
CA PRO A 52 -25.67 -14.54 -18.68
C PRO A 52 -26.65 -13.74 -19.55
N VAL A 53 -27.56 -12.96 -18.95
CA VAL A 53 -28.70 -12.31 -19.61
C VAL A 53 -28.32 -10.92 -20.13
N TYR A 54 -27.94 -10.00 -19.24
CA TYR A 54 -27.73 -8.58 -19.54
C TYR A 54 -26.25 -8.22 -19.70
N LYS A 55 -25.33 -9.16 -19.40
CA LYS A 55 -23.88 -8.99 -19.47
C LYS A 55 -23.34 -7.93 -18.49
N HIS A 56 -24.06 -7.65 -17.42
CA HIS A 56 -23.63 -6.84 -16.29
C HIS A 56 -22.61 -7.59 -15.45
N THR A 57 -21.63 -6.87 -14.91
CA THR A 57 -20.56 -7.45 -14.12
C THR A 57 -21.01 -7.73 -12.69
N LEU A 58 -20.31 -8.61 -11.98
CA LEU A 58 -20.59 -8.86 -10.55
C LEU A 58 -20.42 -7.57 -9.72
N THR A 59 -19.45 -6.73 -10.07
CA THR A 59 -19.27 -5.42 -9.43
C THR A 59 -20.39 -4.42 -9.73
N TYR A 60 -21.04 -4.51 -10.89
CA TYR A 60 -22.25 -3.73 -11.18
C TYR A 60 -23.39 -4.16 -10.25
N HIS A 61 -23.65 -5.46 -10.13
CA HIS A 61 -24.66 -5.96 -9.20
C HIS A 61 -24.38 -5.61 -7.75
N LEU A 62 -23.09 -5.61 -7.35
CA LEU A 62 -22.68 -5.12 -6.03
C LEU A 62 -23.07 -3.65 -5.83
N ALA A 63 -22.80 -2.78 -6.80
CA ALA A 63 -23.12 -1.36 -6.71
C ALA A 63 -24.64 -1.12 -6.63
N GLU A 64 -25.43 -1.78 -7.47
CA GLU A 64 -26.90 -1.72 -7.42
C GLU A 64 -27.43 -2.18 -6.06
N TYR A 65 -26.92 -3.32 -5.56
CA TYR A 65 -27.34 -3.86 -4.27
C TYR A 65 -26.96 -2.94 -3.10
N MET A 66 -25.79 -2.30 -3.17
CA MET A 66 -25.37 -1.28 -2.20
C MET A 66 -26.32 -0.08 -2.20
N LEU A 67 -26.74 0.40 -3.37
CA LEU A 67 -27.67 1.53 -3.49
C LEU A 67 -29.06 1.18 -2.93
N GLU A 68 -29.52 -0.05 -3.12
CA GLU A 68 -30.84 -0.49 -2.65
C GLU A 68 -30.87 -0.79 -1.14
N TYR A 69 -29.84 -1.48 -0.61
CA TYR A 69 -29.86 -2.03 0.75
C TYR A 69 -28.90 -1.34 1.74
N TYR A 70 -28.05 -0.42 1.27
CA TYR A 70 -27.16 0.38 2.10
C TYR A 70 -27.08 1.83 1.60
N PRO A 71 -28.21 2.56 1.57
CA PRO A 71 -28.26 3.93 1.06
C PRO A 71 -27.48 4.92 1.94
N GLU A 72 -27.19 4.58 3.21
CA GLU A 72 -26.29 5.36 4.06
C GLU A 72 -24.81 5.27 3.65
N GLY A 73 -24.49 4.44 2.66
CA GLY A 73 -23.17 4.33 2.08
C GLY A 73 -22.66 5.65 1.52
N THR A 74 -21.37 5.86 1.67
CA THR A 74 -20.65 7.02 1.17
C THR A 74 -20.02 6.74 -0.19
N ASP A 75 -19.60 7.79 -0.89
CA ASP A 75 -18.83 7.64 -2.12
C ASP A 75 -17.37 7.26 -1.82
N LEU A 76 -16.99 6.03 -2.17
CA LEU A 76 -15.62 5.53 -1.99
C LEU A 76 -14.60 6.36 -2.76
N TYR A 77 -14.95 6.97 -3.89
CA TYR A 77 -14.01 7.82 -4.63
C TYR A 77 -13.59 9.04 -3.81
N THR A 78 -14.51 9.58 -3.01
CA THR A 78 -14.25 10.67 -2.07
C THR A 78 -13.51 10.19 -0.81
N GLU A 79 -13.83 9.00 -0.28
CA GLU A 79 -13.16 8.47 0.91
C GLU A 79 -11.71 8.04 0.66
N PHE A 80 -11.40 7.55 -0.54
CA PHE A 80 -10.14 6.87 -0.87
C PHE A 80 -9.14 7.78 -1.57
N GLY A 81 -9.06 9.04 -1.13
CA GLY A 81 -8.16 10.03 -1.70
C GLY A 81 -6.69 9.63 -1.57
N ALA A 82 -6.25 9.14 -0.41
CA ALA A 82 -4.87 8.70 -0.22
C ALA A 82 -4.59 7.36 -0.91
N VAL A 83 -5.59 6.45 -0.99
CA VAL A 83 -5.49 5.22 -1.79
C VAL A 83 -5.21 5.56 -3.26
N ALA A 84 -5.98 6.47 -3.85
CA ALA A 84 -5.84 6.86 -5.26
C ALA A 84 -4.47 7.50 -5.56
N ARG A 85 -3.91 8.29 -4.64
CA ARG A 85 -2.55 8.84 -4.76
C ARG A 85 -1.48 7.77 -4.59
N SER A 86 -1.65 6.88 -3.61
CA SER A 86 -0.71 5.79 -3.32
C SER A 86 -0.61 4.80 -4.48
N ALA A 87 -1.72 4.49 -5.14
CA ALA A 87 -1.76 3.58 -6.29
C ALA A 87 -0.92 4.04 -7.49
N ARG A 88 -0.57 5.33 -7.57
CA ARG A 88 0.23 5.90 -8.66
C ARG A 88 1.74 5.87 -8.38
N VAL A 89 2.15 5.51 -7.17
CA VAL A 89 3.56 5.50 -6.76
C VAL A 89 4.21 4.21 -7.24
N ASP A 90 5.30 4.32 -8.00
CA ASP A 90 6.18 3.18 -8.27
C ASP A 90 7.03 2.89 -7.02
N TYR A 91 6.53 1.99 -6.18
CA TYR A 91 7.22 1.60 -4.95
C TYR A 91 8.51 0.81 -5.19
N LYS A 92 8.67 0.20 -6.37
CA LYS A 92 9.90 -0.49 -6.74
C LYS A 92 10.99 0.53 -7.05
N GLU A 93 10.68 1.51 -7.88
CA GLU A 93 11.60 2.62 -8.18
C GLU A 93 11.98 3.38 -6.91
N LEU A 94 11.01 3.68 -6.05
CA LEU A 94 11.26 4.34 -4.75
C LEU A 94 12.25 3.55 -3.89
N PHE A 95 12.09 2.22 -3.83
CA PHE A 95 12.97 1.36 -3.06
C PHE A 95 14.39 1.26 -3.64
N ASP A 96 14.50 1.16 -4.97
CA ASP A 96 15.79 1.14 -5.65
C ASP A 96 16.54 2.47 -5.48
N ASN A 97 15.81 3.59 -5.53
CA ASN A 97 16.34 4.92 -5.24
C ASN A 97 16.84 5.04 -3.79
N LEU A 98 16.10 4.51 -2.82
CA LEU A 98 16.51 4.53 -1.41
C LEU A 98 17.80 3.72 -1.19
N LYS A 99 17.91 2.54 -1.78
CA LYS A 99 19.16 1.73 -1.74
C LYS A 99 20.33 2.44 -2.39
N ARG A 100 20.11 3.15 -3.50
CA ARG A 100 21.15 3.93 -4.17
C ARG A 100 21.64 5.05 -3.25
N LEU A 101 20.74 5.79 -2.61
CA LEU A 101 21.09 6.85 -1.65
C LEU A 101 21.92 6.31 -0.48
N GLU A 102 21.57 5.16 0.07
CA GLU A 102 22.36 4.49 1.12
C GLU A 102 23.79 4.17 0.64
N LYS A 103 23.92 3.59 -0.55
CA LYS A 103 25.20 3.21 -1.14
C LYS A 103 26.08 4.44 -1.40
N GLU A 104 25.50 5.50 -1.95
CA GLU A 104 26.20 6.75 -2.27
C GLU A 104 26.62 7.50 -1.00
N CYS A 105 25.76 7.53 0.02
CA CYS A 105 26.10 8.11 1.33
C CYS A 105 27.28 7.36 1.96
N LYS A 106 27.25 6.02 1.96
CA LYS A 106 28.37 5.20 2.46
C LYS A 106 29.66 5.43 1.67
N ALA A 107 29.58 5.49 0.34
CA ALA A 107 30.74 5.79 -0.49
C ALA A 107 31.32 7.18 -0.19
N SER A 108 30.47 8.17 0.06
CA SER A 108 30.87 9.54 0.42
C SER A 108 31.61 9.58 1.76
N TRP A 109 31.18 8.77 2.74
CA TRP A 109 31.92 8.57 3.98
C TRP A 109 33.30 7.93 3.75
N ASP A 110 33.39 6.91 2.89
CA ASP A 110 34.66 6.26 2.55
C ASP A 110 35.63 7.24 1.85
N TYR A 111 35.13 8.11 0.97
CA TYR A 111 35.92 9.17 0.35
C TYR A 111 36.40 10.19 1.38
N LEU A 112 35.52 10.64 2.28
CA LEU A 112 35.89 11.56 3.35
C LEU A 112 36.98 10.97 4.24
N ALA A 113 36.89 9.68 4.60
CA ALA A 113 37.88 8.98 5.41
C ALA A 113 39.25 8.89 4.71
N LYS A 114 39.28 8.73 3.38
CA LYS A 114 40.52 8.72 2.59
C LYS A 114 41.17 10.11 2.52
N ILE A 115 40.37 11.17 2.41
CA ILE A 115 40.84 12.56 2.33
C ILE A 115 41.28 13.08 3.71
N ALA A 116 40.66 12.61 4.80
CA ALA A 116 40.91 13.05 6.16
C ALA A 116 42.33 12.75 6.70
N LYS A 117 43.14 11.94 6.00
CA LYS A 117 44.53 11.68 6.40
C LYS A 117 45.46 12.90 6.31
N ASN A 118 45.05 13.98 5.64
CA ASN A 118 45.95 15.10 5.35
C ASN A 118 45.40 16.51 5.70
N ASP A 119 44.16 16.65 6.19
CA ASP A 119 43.56 17.97 6.38
C ASP A 119 42.54 18.05 7.54
N ASN A 120 42.71 19.04 8.41
CA ASN A 120 41.87 19.38 9.58
C ASN A 120 41.05 20.66 9.32
N SER A 121 40.63 20.88 8.06
CA SER A 121 39.94 22.10 7.64
C SER A 121 38.48 22.17 8.11
N SER A 122 37.98 23.39 8.30
CA SER A 122 36.56 23.68 8.61
C SER A 122 35.58 23.11 7.57
N MET A 123 36.07 22.88 6.35
CA MET A 123 35.33 22.24 5.27
C MET A 123 35.04 20.75 5.55
N ARG A 124 35.97 20.04 6.18
CA ARG A 124 35.76 18.65 6.61
C ARG A 124 34.62 18.53 7.60
N GLN A 125 34.56 19.45 8.56
CA GLN A 125 33.50 19.46 9.57
C GLN A 125 32.13 19.70 8.92
N LYS A 126 32.02 20.67 8.01
CA LYS A 126 30.80 20.92 7.24
C LYS A 126 30.35 19.70 6.40
N ILE A 127 31.29 18.99 5.78
CA ILE A 127 30.98 17.77 5.01
C ILE A 127 30.52 16.63 5.95
N ASN A 128 31.15 16.48 7.11
CA ASN A 128 30.76 15.50 8.12
C ASN A 128 29.33 15.78 8.66
N ASP A 129 29.04 17.03 9.01
CA ASP A 129 27.72 17.45 9.46
C ASP A 129 26.66 17.21 8.38
N TYR A 130 26.97 17.52 7.11
CA TYR A 130 26.09 17.25 5.98
C TYR A 130 25.83 15.76 5.76
N LEU A 131 26.87 14.93 5.76
CA LEU A 131 26.72 13.47 5.59
C LEU A 131 25.96 12.84 6.76
N THR A 132 26.09 13.40 7.97
CA THR A 132 25.32 12.99 9.14
C THR A 132 23.84 13.31 8.97
N ASP A 133 23.48 14.52 8.51
CA ASP A 133 22.09 14.89 8.20
C ASP A 133 21.51 14.00 7.09
N VAL A 134 22.27 13.74 6.01
CA VAL A 134 21.84 12.84 4.93
C VAL A 134 21.62 11.42 5.46
N ALA A 135 22.52 10.88 6.28
CA ALA A 135 22.36 9.56 6.89
C ALA A 135 21.13 9.48 7.80
N GLN A 136 20.86 10.53 8.58
CA GLN A 136 19.68 10.60 9.45
C GLN A 136 18.38 10.61 8.63
N ARG A 137 18.32 11.38 7.53
CA ARG A 137 17.16 11.40 6.61
C ARG A 137 16.94 10.06 5.93
N ILE A 138 18.00 9.41 5.46
CA ILE A 138 17.93 8.05 4.88
C ILE A 138 17.41 7.05 5.93
N HIS A 139 17.87 7.13 7.18
CA HIS A 139 17.39 6.26 8.24
C HIS A 139 15.89 6.48 8.55
N GLN A 140 15.44 7.73 8.57
CA GLN A 140 14.01 8.05 8.71
C GLN A 140 13.19 7.49 7.55
N LEU A 141 13.66 7.64 6.31
CA LEU A 141 13.00 7.08 5.12
C LEU A 141 12.92 5.56 5.18
N ASN A 142 13.99 4.87 5.60
CA ASN A 142 13.97 3.42 5.81
C ASN A 142 13.02 2.99 6.91
N THR A 143 12.94 3.75 8.00
CA THR A 143 12.01 3.46 9.09
C THR A 143 10.57 3.56 8.59
N ILE A 144 10.24 4.63 7.86
CA ILE A 144 8.92 4.82 7.26
C ILE A 144 8.63 3.70 6.26
N TYR A 145 9.59 3.38 5.38
CA TYR A 145 9.48 2.29 4.41
C TYR A 145 9.22 0.95 5.11
N ASN A 146 9.98 0.60 6.16
CA ASN A 146 9.83 -0.67 6.87
C ASN A 146 8.52 -0.75 7.65
N VAL A 147 8.11 0.33 8.32
CA VAL A 147 6.81 0.39 9.02
C VAL A 147 5.68 0.22 8.02
N THR A 148 5.76 0.91 6.88
CA THR A 148 4.71 0.85 5.89
C THR A 148 4.72 -0.45 5.12
N LYS A 149 5.89 -1.02 4.82
CA LYS A 149 6.02 -2.37 4.29
C LYS A 149 5.40 -3.36 5.27
N ASN A 150 5.73 -3.33 6.55
CA ASN A 150 5.17 -4.28 7.52
C ASN A 150 3.67 -4.12 7.75
N ARG A 151 3.12 -2.92 7.52
CA ARG A 151 1.66 -2.69 7.55
C ARG A 151 1.00 -3.13 6.24
N CYS A 152 1.56 -2.75 5.09
CA CYS A 152 1.01 -3.01 3.74
C CYS A 152 1.22 -4.44 3.26
N VAL A 153 2.31 -5.07 3.71
CA VAL A 153 2.53 -6.52 3.66
C VAL A 153 1.56 -7.13 4.67
N ILE A 154 0.34 -7.37 4.20
CA ILE A 154 -0.29 -8.66 4.47
C ILE A 154 0.80 -9.68 4.14
N PRO A 155 1.31 -10.45 5.13
CA PRO A 155 2.51 -11.23 4.93
C PRO A 155 2.40 -12.15 3.72
N ASP A 156 3.14 -11.84 2.66
CA ASP A 156 3.57 -12.81 1.65
C ASP A 156 4.60 -13.74 2.30
N TYR A 157 4.15 -14.48 3.31
CA TYR A 157 4.74 -15.75 3.68
C TYR A 157 3.91 -16.81 2.99
N HIS A 158 4.53 -17.46 2.01
CA HIS A 158 4.25 -18.83 1.58
C HIS A 158 2.92 -19.41 2.12
N GLY A 159 1.84 -19.26 1.36
CA GLY A 159 0.69 -20.15 1.47
C GLY A 159 -0.48 -19.72 2.36
N LEU A 160 -0.50 -18.52 2.95
CA LEU A 160 -1.70 -18.00 3.62
C LEU A 160 -1.89 -16.50 3.32
N GLY A 161 -2.38 -16.22 2.11
CA GLY A 161 -2.94 -14.90 1.80
C GLY A 161 -4.06 -14.61 2.79
N LYS A 162 -3.94 -13.54 3.58
CA LYS A 162 -5.06 -13.13 4.44
C LYS A 162 -6.18 -12.64 3.53
N SER A 163 -7.12 -13.55 3.33
CA SER A 163 -8.48 -13.22 2.93
C SER A 163 -9.00 -12.09 3.80
N ILE A 164 -9.71 -11.12 3.23
CA ILE A 164 -10.52 -10.19 4.04
C ILE A 164 -11.49 -11.07 4.83
N MET A 165 -11.18 -11.33 6.10
CA MET A 165 -12.13 -11.98 6.99
C MET A 165 -13.21 -10.95 7.27
N VAL A 166 -14.31 -11.10 6.55
CA VAL A 166 -15.52 -10.36 6.82
C VAL A 166 -16.15 -11.03 8.03
N HIS A 167 -15.84 -10.53 9.23
CA HIS A 167 -16.56 -10.89 10.45
C HIS A 167 -17.94 -10.24 10.49
#